data_AF-A0A4V2S0N5-F1
#
_entry.id   AF-A0A4V2S0N5-F1
#
_cell.length_a   1.000
_cell.length_b   1.000
_cell.length_c   1.000
_cell.angle_alpha   90.00
_cell.angle_beta   90.00
_cell.angle_gamma   90.00
#
_symmetry.space_group_name_H-M   'P 1'
#
loop_
_entity.id
_entity.type
_entity.pdbx_description
1 polymer ?
#
loop_
_entity_poly.entity_id
_entity_poly.type
_entity_poly.pdbx_seq_one_letter_code
_entity_poly.pdbx_strand_id
1 'polypeptide(L)'
;MTAEISGDRGVEWVQLWDGRRWPGRVRNGLPEFRFGQAPSGLSTRRQLRERGLSPGGQEPFARLTWKRDRRFAWLYVDDKAKAKRTPSDKQLAAVNKALAARKVCAECGPVEQFVRTTDQLCGDCHAAGVTPTAGGTAGWRTVQAWQDDATADDAGDTDDGDDTGGEAAEQDKATAAADRAAAALALTEARLSTADAGADAAHRDEQLARWHADDESARAAERAAAERADSNYHADWDERGVA
;
A
#
# COMPACT_ATOMS: atom_id res chain seq x y z
N MET A 1 -17.18 -44.41 3.82
CA MET A 1 -15.80 -44.35 4.33
C MET A 1 -15.58 -42.96 4.88
N THR A 2 -15.89 -42.83 6.16
CA THR A 2 -16.01 -41.58 6.91
C THR A 2 -14.62 -41.07 7.22
N ALA A 3 -14.32 -39.84 6.81
CA ALA A 3 -13.07 -39.18 7.15
C ALA A 3 -13.09 -38.82 8.63
N GLU A 4 -12.33 -39.56 9.44
CA GLU A 4 -12.03 -39.19 10.81
C GLU A 4 -11.11 -37.96 10.78
N ILE A 5 -11.68 -36.80 11.15
CA ILE A 5 -10.91 -35.60 11.47
C ILE A 5 -10.40 -35.80 12.91
N SER A 6 -9.34 -36.59 13.04
CA SER A 6 -8.57 -36.70 14.26
C SER A 6 -7.61 -35.49 14.35
N GLY A 7 -7.93 -34.59 15.28
CA GLY A 7 -7.07 -33.48 15.66
C GLY A 7 -5.82 -33.97 16.38
N ASP A 8 -4.85 -34.51 15.65
CA ASP A 8 -3.55 -34.84 16.21
C ASP A 8 -2.58 -33.65 16.09
N ARG A 9 -2.01 -33.26 17.23
CA ARG A 9 -0.97 -32.23 17.33
C ARG A 9 0.40 -32.78 16.91
N GLY A 10 0.46 -33.77 16.03
CA GLY A 10 1.69 -34.36 15.49
C GLY A 10 2.62 -33.30 14.88
N VAL A 11 3.85 -33.26 15.37
CA VAL A 11 4.97 -32.65 14.67
C VAL A 11 5.34 -33.62 13.56
N GLU A 12 5.03 -33.28 12.34
CA GLU A 12 5.42 -34.05 11.17
C GLU A 12 6.81 -33.61 10.71
N TRP A 13 7.62 -34.56 10.25
CA TRP A 13 8.94 -34.27 9.71
C TRP A 13 8.83 -33.96 8.23
N VAL A 14 8.87 -32.68 7.88
CA VAL A 14 8.74 -32.23 6.50
C VAL A 14 10.13 -32.14 5.86
N GLN A 15 10.24 -32.60 4.61
CA GLN A 15 11.45 -32.44 3.82
C GLN A 15 11.49 -31.05 3.17
N LEU A 16 12.60 -30.34 3.34
CA LEU A 16 12.88 -29.03 2.76
C LEU A 16 13.40 -29.16 1.33
N TRP A 17 13.47 -28.03 0.60
CA TRP A 17 13.94 -27.96 -0.79
C TRP A 17 15.41 -28.41 -0.97
N ASP A 18 16.19 -28.39 0.10
CA ASP A 18 17.60 -28.76 0.14
C ASP A 18 17.84 -30.16 0.74
N GLY A 19 16.77 -30.92 0.96
CA GLY A 19 16.82 -32.28 1.51
C GLY A 19 16.89 -32.36 3.03
N ARG A 20 17.03 -31.24 3.76
CA ARG A 20 16.95 -31.23 5.23
C ARG A 20 15.56 -31.66 5.70
N ARG A 21 15.47 -32.30 6.86
CA ARG A 21 14.19 -32.60 7.53
C ARG A 21 13.97 -31.61 8.65
N TRP A 22 12.77 -31.05 8.74
CA TRP A 22 12.43 -30.04 9.74
C TRP A 22 11.08 -30.33 10.39
N PRO A 23 10.92 -30.10 11.70
CA PRO A 23 9.63 -30.25 12.37
C PRO A 23 8.62 -29.22 11.86
N GLY A 24 7.46 -29.69 11.43
CA GLY A 24 6.38 -28.86 10.90
C GLY A 24 5.05 -29.59 10.88
N ARG A 25 4.09 -29.05 10.14
CA ARG A 25 2.83 -29.71 9.79
C ARG A 25 2.70 -29.71 8.28
N VAL A 26 1.97 -30.65 7.70
CA VAL A 26 1.56 -30.55 6.30
C VAL A 26 0.09 -30.17 6.25
N ARG A 27 -0.25 -29.11 5.50
CA ARG A 27 -1.64 -28.67 5.32
C ARG A 27 -1.88 -28.35 3.85
N ASN A 28 -2.81 -29.08 3.24
CA ASN A 28 -3.11 -29.03 1.80
C ASN A 28 -1.89 -29.34 0.92
N GLY A 29 -1.09 -30.33 1.32
CA GLY A 29 0.12 -30.74 0.58
C GLY A 29 1.31 -29.78 0.69
N LEU A 30 1.18 -28.68 1.43
CA LEU A 30 2.27 -27.73 1.67
C LEU A 30 2.77 -27.82 3.13
N PRO A 31 4.10 -27.76 3.34
CA PRO A 31 4.68 -27.55 4.65
C PRO A 31 4.10 -26.29 5.32
N GLU A 32 3.81 -26.39 6.60
CA GLU A 32 3.30 -25.33 7.45
C GLU A 32 4.14 -25.23 8.73
N PHE A 33 4.64 -24.03 9.01
CA PHE A 33 5.44 -23.71 10.18
C PHE A 33 4.73 -22.66 11.03
N ARG A 34 4.85 -22.77 12.35
CA ARG A 34 4.37 -21.73 13.26
C ARG A 34 5.33 -20.54 13.29
N PHE A 35 4.84 -19.40 13.74
CA PHE A 35 5.68 -18.23 13.99
C PHE A 35 6.93 -18.59 14.82
N GLY A 36 8.11 -18.19 14.32
CA GLY A 36 9.39 -18.49 14.94
C GLY A 36 9.93 -19.91 14.72
N GLN A 37 9.19 -20.80 14.05
CA GLN A 37 9.59 -22.19 13.80
C GLN A 37 10.02 -22.46 12.35
N ALA A 38 9.94 -21.46 11.46
CA ALA A 38 10.38 -21.63 10.08
C ALA A 38 11.91 -21.77 10.00
N PRO A 39 12.43 -22.74 9.22
CA PRO A 39 13.85 -22.93 9.04
C PRO A 39 14.51 -21.77 8.29
N SER A 40 15.83 -21.62 8.46
CA SER A 40 16.64 -20.70 7.67
C SER A 40 16.64 -21.07 6.18
N GLY A 41 16.70 -20.06 5.32
CA GLY A 41 16.62 -20.21 3.85
C GLY A 41 15.19 -20.10 3.30
N LEU A 42 14.19 -19.89 4.17
CA LEU A 42 12.85 -19.48 3.80
C LEU A 42 12.58 -18.04 4.23
N SER A 43 12.06 -17.24 3.30
CA SER A 43 11.64 -15.87 3.60
C SER A 43 10.23 -15.59 3.11
N THR A 44 9.53 -14.74 3.86
CA THR A 44 8.27 -14.15 3.39
C THR A 44 8.53 -13.16 2.26
N ARG A 45 7.50 -12.89 1.45
CA ARG A 45 7.58 -11.87 0.39
C ARG A 45 8.03 -10.49 0.90
N ARG A 46 7.67 -10.14 2.14
CA ARG A 46 8.10 -8.90 2.79
C ARG A 46 9.59 -8.90 3.11
N GLN A 47 10.09 -9.98 3.72
CA GLN A 47 11.52 -10.15 4.03
C GLN A 47 12.38 -10.17 2.76
N LEU A 48 11.92 -10.81 1.68
CA LEU A 48 12.61 -10.74 0.38
C LEU A 48 12.66 -9.29 -0.13
N ARG A 49 11.55 -8.55 -0.04
CA ARG A 49 11.49 -7.15 -0.49
C ARG A 49 12.47 -6.25 0.29
N GLU A 50 12.59 -6.45 1.60
CA GLU A 50 13.54 -5.73 2.47
C GLU A 50 14.99 -5.98 2.03
N ARG A 51 15.29 -7.17 1.48
CA ARG A 51 16.60 -7.53 0.92
C ARG A 51 16.78 -7.15 -0.55
N GLY A 52 15.85 -6.40 -1.16
CA GLY A 52 15.90 -6.09 -2.60
C GLY A 52 15.64 -7.28 -3.52
N LEU A 53 15.08 -8.38 -2.99
CA LEU A 53 14.77 -9.59 -3.72
C LEU A 53 13.27 -9.71 -4.02
N SER A 54 12.95 -10.56 -4.98
CA SER A 54 11.61 -10.96 -5.37
C SER A 54 11.52 -12.49 -5.44
N PRO A 55 10.33 -13.09 -5.28
CA PRO A 55 10.18 -14.55 -5.40
C PRO A 55 10.61 -15.14 -6.75
N GLY A 56 10.80 -14.31 -7.79
CA GLY A 56 11.36 -14.78 -9.06
C GLY A 56 10.44 -15.68 -9.90
N GLY A 57 9.15 -15.74 -9.58
CA GLY A 57 8.14 -16.57 -10.25
C GLY A 57 7.96 -17.96 -9.63
N GLN A 58 8.64 -18.27 -8.53
CA GLN A 58 8.48 -19.56 -7.86
C GLN A 58 7.14 -19.66 -7.12
N GLU A 59 6.57 -20.86 -7.09
CA GLU A 59 5.43 -21.16 -6.23
C GLU A 59 5.84 -21.14 -4.75
N PRO A 60 4.92 -20.79 -3.83
CA PRO A 60 5.19 -20.86 -2.40
C PRO A 60 5.64 -22.26 -1.97
N PHE A 61 6.74 -22.35 -1.24
CA PHE A 61 7.23 -23.63 -0.72
C PHE A 61 6.47 -24.04 0.55
N ALA A 62 6.17 -23.08 1.43
CA ALA A 62 5.56 -23.37 2.72
C ALA A 62 4.64 -22.22 3.17
N ARG A 63 3.85 -22.47 4.21
CA ARG A 63 3.04 -21.47 4.91
C ARG A 63 3.57 -21.21 6.31
N LEU A 64 3.70 -19.95 6.67
CA LEU A 64 3.93 -19.51 8.05
C LEU A 64 2.60 -19.13 8.67
N THR A 65 2.17 -19.74 9.77
CA THR A 65 0.91 -19.39 10.46
C THR A 65 1.13 -18.82 11.86
N TRP A 66 0.23 -17.92 12.26
CA TRP A 66 0.24 -17.33 13.60
C TRP A 66 -1.16 -16.86 14.02
N LYS A 67 -1.29 -16.39 15.28
CA LYS A 67 -2.57 -16.04 15.92
C LYS A 67 -3.60 -17.19 15.80
N ARG A 68 -3.23 -18.39 16.26
CA ARG A 68 -4.08 -19.60 16.19
C ARG A 68 -4.58 -19.87 14.76
N ASP A 69 -3.65 -19.87 13.81
CA ASP A 69 -3.90 -20.10 12.38
C ASP A 69 -4.83 -19.10 11.66
N ARG A 70 -5.21 -17.98 12.32
CA ARG A 70 -6.02 -16.91 11.70
C ARG A 70 -5.25 -16.04 10.72
N ARG A 71 -3.92 -16.00 10.83
CA ARG A 71 -3.07 -15.25 9.91
C ARG A 71 -2.00 -16.16 9.34
N PHE A 72 -1.66 -15.91 8.09
CA PHE A 72 -0.62 -16.65 7.42
C PHE A 72 0.18 -15.80 6.44
N ALA A 73 1.37 -16.27 6.11
CA ALA A 73 2.23 -15.72 5.07
C ALA A 73 2.85 -16.86 4.27
N TRP A 74 3.04 -16.63 2.98
CA TRP A 74 3.76 -17.55 2.12
C TRP A 74 5.27 -17.43 2.35
N LEU A 75 5.92 -18.57 2.41
CA LEU A 75 7.36 -18.73 2.50
C LEU A 75 7.92 -19.18 1.16
N TYR A 76 9.00 -18.54 0.76
CA TYR A 76 9.69 -18.73 -0.50
C TYR A 76 11.13 -19.12 -0.22
N VAL A 77 11.72 -19.92 -1.11
CA VAL A 77 13.13 -20.32 -1.01
C VAL A 77 14.02 -19.15 -1.40
N ASP A 78 14.94 -18.78 -0.51
CA ASP A 78 15.85 -17.66 -0.70
C ASP A 78 16.78 -17.88 -1.91
N ASP A 79 17.30 -19.10 -2.09
CA ASP A 79 18.23 -19.45 -3.18
C ASP A 79 17.60 -19.30 -4.58
N LYS A 80 16.27 -19.40 -4.67
CA LYS A 80 15.50 -19.24 -5.92
C LYS A 80 14.99 -17.81 -6.10
N ALA A 81 15.18 -16.95 -5.12
CA ALA A 81 14.80 -15.56 -5.22
C ALA A 81 15.66 -14.84 -6.25
N LYS A 82 15.07 -13.83 -6.91
CA LYS A 82 15.74 -13.03 -7.93
C LYS A 82 15.79 -11.59 -7.49
N ALA A 83 16.86 -10.88 -7.85
CA ALA A 83 16.94 -9.44 -7.67
C ALA A 83 15.66 -8.77 -8.20
N LYS A 84 15.08 -7.88 -7.38
CA LYS A 84 13.91 -7.13 -7.78
C LYS A 84 14.30 -6.25 -8.97
N ARG A 85 13.48 -6.29 -10.04
CA ARG A 85 13.69 -5.42 -11.20
C ARG A 85 13.50 -3.96 -10.79
N THR A 86 14.45 -3.13 -11.15
CA THR A 86 14.33 -1.67 -11.06
C THR A 86 13.56 -1.21 -12.30
N PRO A 87 12.43 -0.48 -12.14
CA PRO A 87 11.73 0.10 -13.27
C PRO A 87 12.62 1.15 -13.98
N SER A 88 12.52 1.25 -15.30
CA SER A 88 13.21 2.31 -16.04
C SER A 88 12.49 3.66 -15.88
N ASP A 89 13.17 4.76 -16.19
CA ASP A 89 12.59 6.11 -16.10
C ASP A 89 11.33 6.26 -16.96
N LYS A 90 11.32 5.67 -18.16
CA LYS A 90 10.12 5.63 -19.03
C LYS A 90 8.96 4.89 -18.37
N GLN A 91 9.22 3.81 -17.65
CA GLN A 91 8.19 3.08 -16.91
C GLN A 91 7.67 3.89 -15.72
N LEU A 92 8.56 4.56 -14.99
CA LEU A 92 8.18 5.45 -13.90
C LEU A 92 7.34 6.63 -14.40
N ALA A 93 7.73 7.26 -15.50
CA ALA A 93 6.96 8.32 -16.15
C ALA A 93 5.56 7.84 -16.58
N ALA A 94 5.46 6.65 -17.18
CA ALA A 94 4.17 6.05 -17.55
C ALA A 94 3.28 5.77 -16.33
N VAL A 95 3.85 5.27 -15.24
CA VAL A 95 3.12 5.05 -13.97
C VAL A 95 2.65 6.39 -13.39
N ASN A 96 3.52 7.41 -13.37
CA ASN A 96 3.15 8.74 -12.88
C ASN A 96 2.01 9.34 -13.71
N LYS A 97 2.04 9.22 -15.04
CA LYS A 97 0.96 9.65 -15.92
C LYS A 97 -0.35 8.92 -15.61
N ALA A 98 -0.30 7.60 -15.40
CA ALA A 98 -1.46 6.81 -15.01
C ALA A 98 -2.01 7.20 -13.63
N LEU A 99 -1.14 7.46 -12.65
CA LEU A 99 -1.55 7.90 -11.30
C LEU A 99 -2.18 9.30 -11.34
N ALA A 100 -1.63 10.22 -12.12
CA ALA A 100 -2.20 11.55 -12.32
C ALA A 100 -3.60 11.49 -12.96
N ALA A 101 -3.80 10.64 -13.97
CA ALA A 101 -5.11 10.47 -14.59
C ALA A 101 -6.19 9.95 -13.60
N ARG A 102 -5.78 9.18 -12.57
CA ARG A 102 -6.70 8.70 -11.52
C ARG A 102 -7.07 9.75 -10.47
N LYS A 103 -6.51 10.94 -10.59
CA LYS A 103 -6.65 12.06 -9.65
C LYS A 103 -7.38 13.24 -10.28
N VAL A 104 -8.24 13.00 -11.27
CA VAL A 104 -9.02 14.04 -11.95
C VAL A 104 -10.50 13.78 -11.73
N CYS A 105 -11.15 14.69 -11.00
CA CYS A 105 -12.59 14.72 -10.79
C CYS A 105 -13.28 15.30 -12.02
N ALA A 106 -14.40 14.70 -12.44
CA ALA A 106 -15.20 15.17 -13.57
C ALA A 106 -15.85 16.55 -13.33
N GLU A 107 -15.96 16.99 -12.07
CA GLU A 107 -16.58 18.27 -11.70
C GLU A 107 -15.53 19.34 -11.35
N CYS A 108 -14.64 19.06 -10.39
CA CYS A 108 -13.70 20.05 -9.86
C CYS A 108 -12.27 19.94 -10.41
N GLY A 109 -11.99 18.96 -11.29
CA GLY A 109 -10.68 18.80 -11.93
C GLY A 109 -9.65 18.07 -11.06
N PRO A 110 -8.35 18.39 -11.17
CA PRO A 110 -7.27 17.70 -10.45
C PRO A 110 -7.42 17.79 -8.93
N VAL A 111 -7.23 16.67 -8.24
CA VAL A 111 -7.32 16.53 -6.77
C VAL A 111 -6.18 15.68 -6.23
N GLU A 112 -5.88 15.76 -4.93
CA GLU A 112 -4.78 14.98 -4.34
C GLU A 112 -5.15 13.51 -4.09
N GLN A 113 -6.43 13.25 -3.86
CA GLN A 113 -6.99 11.93 -3.61
C GLN A 113 -7.32 11.17 -4.91
N PHE A 114 -7.33 9.84 -4.83
CA PHE A 114 -7.83 9.03 -5.95
C PHE A 114 -9.34 9.22 -6.13
N VAL A 115 -9.72 9.43 -7.38
CA VAL A 115 -11.10 9.61 -7.81
C VAL A 115 -11.78 8.25 -7.97
N ARG A 116 -13.06 8.20 -7.63
CA ARG A 116 -13.87 6.98 -7.72
C ARG A 116 -14.12 6.62 -9.18
N THR A 117 -13.93 5.36 -9.54
CA THR A 117 -14.07 4.93 -10.93
C THR A 117 -15.52 4.94 -11.43
N THR A 118 -16.50 4.74 -10.54
CA THR A 118 -17.91 4.55 -10.91
C THR A 118 -18.57 5.82 -11.43
N ASP A 119 -18.35 6.95 -10.77
CA ASP A 119 -18.95 8.25 -11.08
C ASP A 119 -17.92 9.30 -11.49
N GLN A 120 -16.63 8.99 -11.45
CA GLN A 120 -15.53 9.91 -11.75
C GLN A 120 -15.54 11.16 -10.85
N LEU A 121 -16.03 11.03 -9.62
CA LEU A 121 -16.07 12.12 -8.64
C LEU A 121 -15.05 11.91 -7.52
N CYS A 122 -14.48 13.01 -7.04
CA CYS A 122 -13.73 13.00 -5.80
C CYS A 122 -14.68 12.75 -4.61
N GLY A 123 -14.11 12.42 -3.44
CA GLY A 123 -14.89 12.14 -2.23
C GLY A 123 -15.87 13.26 -1.87
N ASP A 124 -15.46 14.52 -2.03
CA ASP A 124 -16.25 15.69 -1.64
C ASP A 124 -17.43 15.92 -2.60
N CYS A 125 -17.17 15.90 -3.92
CA CYS A 125 -18.24 16.03 -4.93
C CYS A 125 -19.23 14.87 -4.87
N HIS A 126 -18.75 13.66 -4.59
CA HIS A 126 -19.61 12.51 -4.38
C HIS A 126 -20.50 12.69 -3.15
N ALA A 127 -19.92 13.10 -2.01
CA ALA A 127 -20.66 13.36 -0.79
C ALA A 127 -21.68 14.51 -0.93
N ALA A 128 -21.37 15.51 -1.76
CA ALA A 128 -22.26 16.62 -2.10
C ALA A 128 -23.41 16.22 -3.04
N GLY A 129 -23.44 14.99 -3.56
CA GLY A 129 -24.50 14.50 -4.42
C GLY A 129 -24.50 15.13 -5.82
N VAL A 130 -23.34 15.62 -6.27
CA VAL A 130 -23.22 16.18 -7.62
C VAL A 130 -23.49 15.08 -8.64
N THR A 131 -24.34 15.36 -9.62
CA THR A 131 -24.50 14.48 -10.78
C THR A 131 -23.53 14.96 -11.85
N PRO A 132 -22.55 14.13 -12.29
CA PRO A 132 -21.61 14.53 -13.32
C PRO A 132 -22.37 14.98 -14.57
N THR A 133 -22.09 16.19 -15.05
CA THR A 133 -22.74 16.70 -16.27
C THR A 133 -22.40 15.79 -17.45
N ALA A 134 -23.40 15.43 -18.27
CA ALA A 134 -23.21 14.63 -19.48
C ALA A 134 -22.22 15.34 -20.41
N GLY A 135 -20.97 14.87 -20.41
CA GLY A 135 -19.82 15.59 -20.97
C GLY A 135 -18.54 15.48 -20.13
N GLY A 136 -18.60 14.95 -18.91
CA GLY A 136 -17.46 14.82 -17.97
C GLY A 136 -16.24 14.01 -18.46
N THR A 137 -16.30 13.38 -19.64
CA THR A 137 -15.12 12.81 -20.32
C THR A 137 -14.49 13.76 -21.35
N ALA A 138 -15.03 14.96 -21.59
CA ALA A 138 -14.31 16.01 -22.30
C ALA A 138 -13.17 16.59 -21.43
N GLY A 139 -13.30 16.51 -20.09
CA GLY A 139 -12.32 17.00 -19.12
C GLY A 139 -11.00 16.23 -19.08
N TRP A 140 -10.95 14.94 -19.46
CA TRP A 140 -9.65 14.23 -19.49
C TRP A 140 -8.79 14.66 -20.68
N ARG A 141 -9.40 15.14 -21.78
CA ARG A 141 -8.68 15.70 -22.93
C ARG A 141 -8.12 17.09 -22.64
N THR A 142 -8.79 17.91 -21.82
CA THR A 142 -8.24 19.20 -21.39
C THR A 142 -7.05 19.05 -20.45
N VAL A 143 -6.97 17.98 -19.67
CA VAL A 143 -5.76 17.67 -18.87
C VAL A 143 -4.58 17.19 -19.74
N GLN A 144 -4.83 16.55 -20.89
CA GLN A 144 -3.77 16.19 -21.84
C GLN A 144 -3.19 17.41 -22.57
N ALA A 145 -4.01 18.39 -22.91
CA ALA A 145 -3.56 19.63 -23.55
C ALA A 145 -2.48 20.36 -22.72
N TRP A 146 -2.54 20.28 -21.39
CA TRP A 146 -1.53 20.88 -20.50
C TRP A 146 -0.17 20.15 -20.55
N GLN A 147 -0.14 18.90 -21.01
CA GLN A 147 1.09 18.11 -21.11
C GLN A 147 1.74 18.23 -22.49
N ASP A 148 0.94 18.40 -23.55
CA ASP A 148 1.46 18.56 -24.91
C ASP A 148 2.14 19.93 -25.09
N ASP A 149 1.64 20.99 -24.44
CA ASP A 149 2.29 22.31 -24.38
C ASP A 149 3.65 22.29 -23.65
N ALA A 150 3.90 21.28 -22.80
CA ALA A 150 5.19 21.11 -22.11
C ALA A 150 6.21 20.25 -22.90
N THR A 151 5.76 19.59 -23.98
CA THR A 151 6.62 18.79 -24.87
C THR A 151 6.81 19.40 -26.26
N ALA A 152 6.10 20.49 -26.56
CA ALA A 152 6.29 21.25 -27.80
C ALA A 152 7.67 21.95 -27.87
N ASP A 153 8.38 22.07 -26.74
CA ASP A 153 9.74 22.62 -26.68
C ASP A 153 10.85 21.60 -27.03
N ASP A 154 10.52 20.35 -27.38
CA ASP A 154 11.51 19.28 -27.70
C ASP A 154 11.37 18.74 -29.14
N ALA A 155 10.90 19.59 -30.07
CA ALA A 155 10.86 19.29 -31.50
C ALA A 155 11.47 20.44 -32.31
N GLY A 156 12.81 20.46 -32.39
CA GLY A 156 13.56 21.41 -33.21
C GLY A 156 14.95 20.89 -33.57
N ASP A 157 15.03 19.80 -34.32
CA ASP A 157 16.20 19.48 -35.14
C ASP A 157 15.96 20.07 -36.54
N THR A 158 16.52 21.26 -36.79
CA THR A 158 16.76 21.79 -38.13
C THR A 158 18.09 22.56 -38.15
N ASP A 159 19.09 21.91 -38.72
CA ASP A 159 20.13 22.39 -39.65
C ASP A 159 20.41 23.91 -39.73
N ASP A 160 21.65 24.24 -39.33
CA ASP A 160 22.52 25.39 -39.65
C ASP A 160 21.92 26.79 -39.96
N GLY A 161 22.05 27.70 -38.99
CA GLY A 161 21.94 29.15 -39.18
C GLY A 161 22.33 29.93 -37.91
N ASP A 162 23.52 30.55 -37.94
CA ASP A 162 24.08 31.45 -36.90
C ASP A 162 23.12 32.62 -36.59
N ASP A 163 22.44 32.57 -35.44
CA ASP A 163 21.67 33.69 -34.88
C ASP A 163 21.78 33.73 -33.34
N THR A 164 22.77 34.48 -32.85
CA THR A 164 23.01 34.75 -31.42
C THR A 164 21.87 35.50 -30.69
N GLY A 165 20.77 35.84 -31.37
CA GLY A 165 19.60 36.51 -30.76
C GLY A 165 18.66 35.59 -29.98
N GLY A 166 18.62 34.29 -30.28
CA GLY A 166 17.68 33.34 -29.65
C GLY A 166 18.05 32.96 -28.21
N GLU A 167 19.35 32.84 -27.93
CA GLU A 167 19.86 32.31 -26.66
C GLU A 167 19.61 33.25 -25.47
N ALA A 168 19.69 34.56 -25.68
CA ALA A 168 19.37 35.55 -24.65
C ALA A 168 17.86 35.58 -24.33
N ALA A 169 17.00 35.48 -25.34
CA ALA A 169 15.56 35.41 -25.16
C ALA A 169 15.12 34.10 -24.50
N GLU A 170 15.84 33.00 -24.75
CA GLU A 170 15.62 31.70 -24.10
C GLU A 170 16.08 31.72 -22.64
N GLN A 171 17.22 32.36 -22.34
CA GLN A 171 17.69 32.60 -20.97
C GLN A 171 16.73 33.50 -20.18
N ASP A 172 16.14 34.51 -20.80
CA ASP A 172 15.12 35.36 -20.18
C ASP A 172 13.82 34.58 -19.88
N LYS A 173 13.39 33.69 -20.78
CA LYS A 173 12.25 32.79 -20.56
C LYS A 173 12.52 31.78 -19.45
N ALA A 174 13.72 31.20 -19.41
CA ALA A 174 14.14 30.25 -18.37
C ALA A 174 14.22 30.95 -16.99
N THR A 175 14.72 32.18 -16.95
CA THR A 175 14.75 33.00 -15.73
C THR A 175 13.33 33.34 -15.26
N ALA A 176 12.44 33.76 -16.17
CA ALA A 176 11.04 34.01 -15.83
C ALA A 176 10.26 32.74 -15.42
N ALA A 177 10.66 31.55 -15.90
CA ALA A 177 10.11 30.28 -15.44
C ALA A 177 10.63 29.92 -14.03
N ALA A 178 11.91 30.15 -13.75
CA ALA A 178 12.51 29.97 -12.42
C ALA A 178 11.89 30.91 -11.38
N ASP A 179 11.64 32.17 -11.74
CA ASP A 179 10.99 33.16 -10.87
C ASP A 179 9.54 32.76 -10.53
N ARG A 180 8.80 32.24 -11.53
CA ARG A 180 7.44 31.71 -11.32
C ARG A 180 7.46 30.47 -10.41
N ALA A 181 8.43 29.58 -10.59
CA ALA A 181 8.61 28.41 -9.73
C ALA A 181 8.96 28.82 -8.28
N ALA A 182 9.84 29.81 -8.10
CA ALA A 182 10.18 30.36 -6.79
C ALA A 182 8.96 31.00 -6.11
N ALA A 183 8.15 31.77 -6.84
CA ALA A 183 6.91 32.35 -6.31
C ALA A 183 5.88 31.29 -5.91
N ALA A 184 5.75 30.21 -6.70
CA ALA A 184 4.86 29.08 -6.38
C ALA A 184 5.33 28.31 -5.13
N LEU A 185 6.64 28.14 -4.96
CA LEU A 185 7.21 27.55 -3.75
C LEU A 185 6.99 28.43 -2.53
N ALA A 186 7.17 29.74 -2.63
CA ALA A 186 6.91 30.69 -1.54
C ALA A 186 5.42 30.71 -1.13
N LEU A 187 4.50 30.63 -2.08
CA LEU A 187 3.06 30.49 -1.80
C LEU A 187 2.73 29.16 -1.12
N THR A 188 3.40 28.09 -1.53
CA THR A 188 3.24 26.76 -0.93
C THR A 188 3.78 26.75 0.50
N GLU A 189 4.94 27.34 0.74
CA GLU A 189 5.54 27.49 2.06
C GLU A 189 4.66 28.35 2.99
N ALA A 190 4.09 29.46 2.50
CA ALA A 190 3.13 30.28 3.24
C ALA A 190 1.83 29.51 3.57
N ARG A 191 1.39 28.61 2.68
CA ARG A 191 0.23 27.75 2.91
C ARG A 191 0.52 26.64 3.93
N LEU A 192 1.73 26.09 3.92
CA LEU A 192 2.17 25.11 4.90
C LEU A 192 2.37 25.74 6.28
N SER A 193 2.93 26.95 6.36
CA SER A 193 3.10 27.67 7.63
C SER A 193 1.77 28.13 8.24
N THR A 194 0.75 28.41 7.42
CA THR A 194 -0.62 28.68 7.90
C THR A 194 -1.38 27.41 8.26
N ALA A 195 -1.10 26.28 7.61
CA ALA A 195 -1.61 24.96 8.01
C ALA A 195 -0.98 24.45 9.33
N ASP A 196 0.18 24.98 9.72
CA ASP A 196 0.88 24.68 10.98
C ASP A 196 0.40 25.59 12.14
N ALA A 197 -0.73 26.28 12.00
CA ALA A 197 -1.41 26.92 13.12
C ALA A 197 -1.86 25.82 14.11
N GLY A 198 -1.10 25.65 15.19
CA GLY A 198 -1.11 24.50 16.12
C GLY A 198 -2.45 24.10 16.79
N ALA A 199 -3.56 24.76 16.49
CA ALA A 199 -4.91 24.34 16.89
C ALA A 199 -5.36 23.03 16.19
N ASP A 200 -5.01 22.82 14.92
CA ASP A 200 -5.40 21.62 14.16
C ASP A 200 -4.58 20.38 14.53
N ALA A 201 -3.31 20.57 14.91
CA ALA A 201 -2.46 19.50 15.43
C ALA A 201 -2.95 19.04 16.82
N ALA A 202 -3.25 19.98 17.72
CA ALA A 202 -3.77 19.67 19.05
C ALA A 202 -5.11 18.92 19.01
N HIS A 203 -6.03 19.34 18.14
CA HIS A 203 -7.32 18.65 17.95
C HIS A 203 -7.16 17.23 17.36
N ARG A 204 -6.19 17.03 16.48
CA ARG A 204 -5.87 15.72 15.91
C ARG A 204 -5.25 14.79 16.95
N ASP A 205 -4.34 15.31 17.78
CA ASP A 205 -3.71 14.57 18.87
C ASP A 205 -4.73 14.18 19.95
N GLU A 206 -5.67 15.08 20.27
CA GLU A 206 -6.77 14.80 21.18
C GLU A 206 -7.73 13.71 20.63
N GLN A 207 -8.06 13.77 19.33
CA GLN A 207 -8.83 12.70 18.68
C GLN A 207 -8.09 11.35 18.67
N LEU A 208 -6.77 11.34 18.43
CA LEU A 208 -5.95 10.13 18.49
C LEU A 208 -5.91 9.54 19.90
N ALA A 209 -5.73 10.39 20.92
CA ALA A 209 -5.74 9.96 22.32
C ALA A 209 -7.08 9.34 22.72
N ARG A 210 -8.20 9.95 22.30
CA ARG A 210 -9.54 9.39 22.51
C ARG A 210 -9.70 8.04 21.82
N TRP A 211 -9.26 7.91 20.57
CA TRP A 211 -9.35 6.65 19.83
C TRP A 211 -8.56 5.53 20.51
N HIS A 212 -7.38 5.83 21.06
CA HIS A 212 -6.60 4.86 21.82
C HIS A 212 -7.27 4.41 23.12
N ALA A 213 -7.92 5.33 23.85
CA ALA A 213 -8.68 4.99 25.06
C ALA A 213 -9.90 4.10 24.76
N ASP A 214 -10.61 4.37 23.66
CA ASP A 214 -11.71 3.52 23.19
C ASP A 214 -11.23 2.11 22.81
N ASP A 215 -10.08 2.01 22.13
CA ASP A 215 -9.45 0.74 21.76
C ASP A 215 -8.98 -0.07 22.98
N GLU A 216 -8.43 0.60 24.00
CA GLU A 216 -8.06 -0.04 25.27
C GLU A 216 -9.29 -0.54 26.04
N SER A 217 -10.35 0.26 26.06
CA SER A 217 -11.64 -0.09 26.67
C SER A 217 -12.28 -1.29 25.98
N ALA A 218 -12.26 -1.33 24.64
CA ALA A 218 -12.72 -2.48 23.85
C ALA A 218 -11.92 -3.74 24.18
N ARG A 219 -10.58 -3.66 24.23
CA ARG A 219 -9.71 -4.80 24.61
C ARG A 219 -9.93 -5.26 26.05
N ALA A 220 -10.23 -4.33 26.98
CA ALA A 220 -10.56 -4.68 28.35
C ALA A 220 -11.92 -5.40 28.44
N ALA A 221 -12.92 -4.95 27.68
CA ALA A 221 -14.23 -5.60 27.61
C ALA A 221 -14.12 -7.01 27.03
N GLU A 222 -13.32 -7.20 25.99
CA GLU A 222 -13.03 -8.52 25.39
C GLU A 222 -12.34 -9.47 26.39
N ARG A 223 -11.36 -8.97 27.18
CA ARG A 223 -10.71 -9.78 28.22
C ARG A 223 -11.70 -10.20 29.32
N ALA A 224 -12.51 -9.26 29.81
CA ALA A 224 -13.51 -9.56 30.83
C ALA A 224 -14.58 -10.54 30.33
N ALA A 225 -14.95 -10.47 29.05
CA ALA A 225 -15.85 -11.44 28.42
C ALA A 225 -15.22 -12.83 28.32
N ALA A 226 -13.93 -12.91 27.99
CA ALA A 226 -13.19 -14.17 27.95
C ALA A 226 -13.04 -14.80 29.35
N GLU A 227 -12.72 -14.00 30.38
CA GLU A 227 -12.64 -14.47 31.76
C GLU A 227 -13.99 -14.97 32.29
N ARG A 228 -15.09 -14.27 31.98
CA ARG A 228 -16.44 -14.75 32.32
C ARG A 228 -16.79 -16.06 31.60
N ALA A 229 -16.41 -16.19 30.33
CA ALA A 229 -16.62 -17.43 29.58
C ALA A 229 -15.82 -18.60 30.17
N ASP A 230 -14.57 -18.35 30.61
CA ASP A 230 -13.70 -19.35 31.23
C ASP A 230 -14.22 -19.75 32.62
N SER A 231 -14.67 -18.80 33.45
CA SER A 231 -15.32 -19.07 34.73
C SER A 231 -16.62 -19.85 34.58
N ASN A 232 -17.46 -19.50 33.59
CA ASN A 232 -18.69 -20.25 33.30
C ASN A 232 -18.38 -21.66 32.79
N TYR A 233 -17.33 -21.81 31.98
CA TYR A 233 -16.87 -23.13 31.53
C TYR A 233 -16.39 -23.98 32.71
N HIS A 234 -15.59 -23.43 33.63
CA HIS A 234 -15.14 -24.13 34.82
C HIS A 234 -16.30 -24.52 35.76
N ALA A 235 -17.28 -23.63 35.97
CA ALA A 235 -18.48 -23.93 36.77
C ALA A 235 -19.34 -25.04 36.14
N ASP A 236 -19.54 -25.01 34.82
CA ASP A 236 -20.25 -26.04 34.06
C ASP A 236 -19.53 -27.40 34.05
N TRP A 237 -18.20 -27.42 34.23
CA TRP A 237 -17.41 -28.63 34.42
C TRP A 237 -17.54 -29.21 35.83
N ASP A 238 -17.55 -28.37 36.87
CA ASP A 238 -17.72 -28.79 38.27
C ASP A 238 -19.13 -29.35 38.52
N GLU A 239 -20.18 -28.74 37.94
CA GLU A 239 -21.57 -29.21 38.06
C GLU A 239 -21.82 -30.56 37.38
N ARG A 240 -20.98 -30.96 36.41
CA ARG A 240 -21.06 -32.27 35.74
C ARG A 240 -20.36 -33.40 36.50
N GLY A 241 -19.78 -33.13 37.68
CA GLY A 241 -19.43 -34.15 38.66
C GLY A 241 -18.35 -35.15 38.24
N VAL A 242 -17.26 -34.68 37.63
CA VAL A 242 -16.06 -35.51 37.41
C VAL A 242 -15.00 -35.13 38.43
N ALA A 243 -15.01 -35.81 39.59
CA ALA A 243 -13.89 -35.87 40.52
C ALA A 243 -12.97 -37.05 40.15
#